data_AF-A0A6P1C2B0-F1
#
_entry.id   AF-A0A6P1C2B0-F1
#
_cell.length_a   1.000
_cell.length_b   1.000
_cell.length_c   1.000
_cell.angle_alpha   90.00
_cell.angle_beta   90.00
_cell.angle_gamma   90.00
#
_symmetry.space_group_name_H-M   'P 1'
#
loop_
_entity.id
_entity.type
_entity.pdbx_description
1 polymer ?
#
loop_
_entity_poly.entity_id
_entity_poly.type
_entity_poly.pdbx_seq_one_letter_code
_entity_poly.pdbx_strand_id
1 'polypeptide(L)'
;MTAFNDSPAIAIRERYHEVASDQWPVLVEPQPDELLSSWVHRVGFANGIAARPFGRVLGFSGGMWSPSLDMNFQMDAVSVLSEHTGVLVPRLWAMSLKGSPLKRLLLPLRDDGRRRGSTWLQFCSQCLAEDAQPYFRRQWRLANRVSCQHHRCGLRDRCPSCRSRIAVFNQVELVPQHFCATCGFDLRQASKVPVSPSIRSLDQCVHDICRLEAIASTLLKNSLVRRLLAIPDLCGQYPTVSLVRLSTSARVRCFARLAIRQNDYNWLIDDDDAVIAVWRRSILSAGGHAPFIELLANALERKRRRCLPVKRPRPTTELSTFLTAYLRMMENPRRSV
;
A
#
# COMPACT_ATOMS: atom_id res chain seq x y z
N MET A 1 2.37 61.28 49.15
CA MET A 1 3.24 60.26 48.53
C MET A 1 2.47 58.96 48.46
N THR A 2 1.84 58.70 47.31
CA THR A 2 1.14 57.44 47.03
C THR A 2 2.17 56.40 46.59
N ALA A 3 2.41 55.39 47.44
CA ALA A 3 3.30 54.29 47.13
C ALA A 3 2.63 53.39 46.09
N PHE A 4 3.18 53.36 44.87
CA PHE A 4 2.85 52.37 43.86
C PHE A 4 3.36 51.01 44.35
N ASN A 5 2.41 50.11 44.58
CA ASN A 5 2.66 48.75 45.06
C ASN A 5 2.45 47.75 43.90
N ASP A 6 3.16 47.95 42.79
CA ASP A 6 3.11 47.03 41.64
C ASP A 6 4.27 46.04 41.72
N SER A 7 4.15 45.07 42.63
CA SER A 7 4.94 43.84 42.54
C SER A 7 4.28 42.90 41.54
N PRO A 8 5.00 42.31 40.56
CA PRO A 8 4.40 41.39 39.61
C PRO A 8 3.84 40.17 40.34
N ALA A 9 2.52 39.98 40.26
CA ALA A 9 1.85 38.82 40.80
C ALA A 9 2.13 37.59 39.94
N ILE A 10 2.89 36.64 40.47
CA ILE A 10 3.07 35.32 39.85
C ILE A 10 1.86 34.47 40.21
N ALA A 11 0.94 34.30 39.26
CA ALA A 11 -0.20 33.40 39.40
C ALA A 11 0.13 32.03 38.79
N ILE A 12 -0.10 30.96 39.55
CA ILE A 12 -0.07 29.59 39.02
C ILE A 12 -1.32 29.44 38.14
N ARG A 13 -1.11 29.31 36.82
CA ARG A 13 -2.20 28.98 35.88
C ARG A 13 -2.60 27.51 36.05
N GLU A 14 -3.79 27.17 35.56
CA GLU A 14 -4.29 25.79 35.47
C GLU A 14 -3.21 24.87 34.91
N ARG A 15 -3.13 23.65 35.43
CA ARG A 15 -2.09 22.72 35.00
C ARG A 15 -2.35 22.36 33.54
N TYR A 16 -1.28 22.21 32.74
CA TYR A 16 -1.43 21.98 31.30
C TYR A 16 -2.37 20.80 30.97
N HIS A 17 -2.42 19.74 31.81
CA HIS A 17 -3.33 18.60 31.62
C HIS A 17 -4.80 18.87 31.98
N GLU A 18 -5.10 19.93 32.73
CA GLU A 18 -6.47 20.34 33.05
C GLU A 18 -7.09 21.16 31.91
N VAL A 19 -6.24 21.70 31.02
CA VAL A 19 -6.63 22.59 29.91
C VAL A 19 -6.38 21.95 28.53
N ALA A 20 -5.37 21.09 28.42
CA ALA A 20 -5.02 20.39 27.19
C ALA A 20 -5.78 19.07 27.12
N SER A 21 -6.39 18.83 25.95
CA SER A 21 -7.03 17.56 25.61
C SER A 21 -6.07 16.38 25.82
N ASP A 22 -6.61 15.21 26.15
CA ASP A 22 -5.87 13.93 26.11
C ASP A 22 -5.34 13.59 24.69
N GLN A 23 -5.70 14.37 23.67
CA GLN A 23 -5.21 14.24 22.30
C GLN A 23 -3.85 14.91 22.08
N TRP A 24 -3.11 14.41 21.10
CA TRP A 24 -1.87 15.07 20.67
C TRP A 24 -2.16 16.42 20.00
N PRO A 25 -1.28 17.43 20.18
CA PRO A 25 -1.55 18.81 19.74
C PRO A 25 -1.81 18.97 18.25
N VAL A 26 -1.14 18.17 17.41
CA VAL A 26 -1.27 18.24 15.96
C VAL A 26 -1.94 16.98 15.44
N LEU A 27 -3.18 17.16 14.99
CA LEU A 27 -3.96 16.11 14.34
C LEU A 27 -3.54 15.97 12.88
N VAL A 28 -3.31 14.73 12.44
CA VAL A 28 -2.92 14.41 11.07
C VAL A 28 -3.92 13.44 10.49
N GLU A 29 -4.60 13.85 9.41
CA GLU A 29 -5.56 12.99 8.72
C GLU A 29 -4.85 11.88 7.91
N PRO A 30 -5.32 10.62 8.03
CA PRO A 30 -4.95 9.55 7.12
C PRO A 30 -5.28 9.86 5.66
N GLN A 31 -4.34 9.59 4.76
CA GLN A 31 -4.48 9.78 3.32
C GLN A 31 -4.99 8.52 2.58
N PRO A 32 -5.55 8.66 1.36
CA PRO A 32 -5.98 7.52 0.55
C PRO A 32 -4.83 6.56 0.23
N ASP A 33 -5.08 5.26 0.40
CA ASP A 33 -4.09 4.20 0.19
C ASP A 33 -2.81 4.35 1.05
N GLU A 34 -2.83 5.13 2.14
CA GLU A 34 -1.68 5.31 3.01
C GLU A 34 -1.40 4.07 3.89
N LEU A 35 -0.12 3.73 4.05
CA LEU A 35 0.32 2.71 5.01
C LEU A 35 0.11 3.20 6.44
N LEU A 36 -0.31 2.30 7.34
CA LEU A 36 -0.46 2.62 8.76
C LEU A 36 0.84 3.22 9.31
N SER A 37 1.99 2.61 9.02
CA SER A 37 3.27 3.13 9.47
C SER A 37 3.66 4.48 8.87
N SER A 38 3.32 4.75 7.60
CA SER A 38 3.54 6.06 6.96
C SER A 38 2.77 7.17 7.66
N TRP A 39 1.50 6.90 7.98
CA TRP A 39 0.68 7.85 8.72
C TRP A 39 1.24 8.08 10.13
N VAL A 40 1.64 7.02 10.82
CA VAL A 40 2.31 7.12 12.14
C VAL A 40 3.59 7.95 12.06
N HIS A 41 4.40 7.82 11.00
CA HIS A 41 5.58 8.69 10.82
C HIS A 41 5.21 10.16 10.66
N ARG A 42 4.12 10.47 9.92
CA ARG A 42 3.62 11.84 9.78
C ARG A 42 3.07 12.39 11.09
N VAL A 43 2.32 11.58 11.85
CA VAL A 43 1.81 11.96 13.19
C VAL A 43 2.96 12.28 14.13
N GLY A 44 3.97 11.40 14.20
CA GLY A 44 5.15 11.63 15.02
C GLY A 44 5.87 12.92 14.63
N PHE A 45 6.17 13.10 13.35
CA PHE A 45 6.84 14.29 12.84
C PHE A 45 6.07 15.58 13.13
N ALA A 46 4.75 15.57 12.91
CA ALA A 46 3.88 16.72 13.17
C ALA A 46 3.82 17.09 14.66
N ASN A 47 4.01 16.12 15.55
CA ASN A 47 4.06 16.32 16.99
C ASN A 47 5.50 16.39 17.55
N GLY A 48 6.50 16.62 16.69
CA GLY A 48 7.87 16.89 17.12
C GLY A 48 8.69 15.66 17.52
N ILE A 49 8.23 14.45 17.19
CA ILE A 49 8.89 13.19 17.54
C ILE A 49 9.40 12.48 16.27
N ALA A 50 10.71 12.27 16.18
CA ALA A 50 11.28 11.49 15.08
C ALA A 50 10.77 10.04 15.07
N ALA A 51 10.76 9.40 13.90
CA ALA A 51 10.14 8.10 13.71
C ALA A 51 10.67 7.01 14.66
N ARG A 52 11.99 6.92 14.87
CA ARG A 52 12.57 5.89 15.76
C ARG A 52 12.18 6.09 17.24
N PRO A 53 12.33 7.28 17.85
CA PRO A 53 11.77 7.55 19.17
C PRO A 53 10.26 7.31 19.25
N PHE A 54 9.49 7.68 18.23
CA PHE A 54 8.04 7.51 18.25
C PHE A 54 7.61 6.04 18.30
N GLY A 55 8.36 5.14 17.65
CA GLY A 55 8.19 3.70 17.83
C GLY A 55 8.27 3.27 19.31
N ARG A 56 9.15 3.89 20.11
CA ARG A 56 9.26 3.56 21.54
C ARG A 56 8.06 4.05 22.35
N VAL A 57 7.51 5.21 22.01
CA VAL A 57 6.25 5.73 22.60
C VAL A 57 5.12 4.73 22.38
N LEU A 58 5.09 4.09 21.21
CA LEU A 58 4.13 3.05 20.85
C LEU A 58 4.48 1.65 21.41
N GLY A 59 5.46 1.53 22.31
CA GLY A 59 5.85 0.27 22.95
C GLY A 59 6.79 -0.63 22.15
N PHE A 60 7.42 -0.12 21.08
CA PHE A 60 8.38 -0.91 20.29
C PHE A 60 9.82 -0.72 20.80
N SER A 61 10.55 -1.82 20.97
CA SER A 61 11.95 -1.83 21.44
C SER A 61 12.99 -1.51 20.35
N GLY A 62 12.56 -1.27 19.11
CA GLY A 62 13.42 -0.89 17.98
C GLY A 62 13.27 -1.80 16.75
N GLY A 63 14.25 -1.76 15.85
CA GLY A 63 14.28 -2.58 14.64
C GLY A 63 13.21 -2.18 13.61
N MET A 64 12.72 -3.18 12.87
CA MET A 64 11.74 -3.03 11.78
C MET A 64 10.30 -2.80 12.29
N TRP A 65 10.12 -1.92 13.30
CA TRP A 65 8.84 -1.71 13.98
C TRP A 65 7.72 -1.25 13.05
N SER A 66 8.01 -0.37 12.08
CA SER A 66 7.02 0.14 11.13
C SER A 66 6.40 -0.96 10.26
N PRO A 67 7.20 -1.77 9.55
CA PRO A 67 6.64 -2.93 8.86
C PRO A 67 5.97 -3.95 9.78
N SER A 68 6.44 -4.11 11.03
CA SER A 68 5.74 -4.97 12.02
C SER A 68 4.34 -4.43 12.31
N LEU A 69 4.21 -3.13 12.57
CA LEU A 69 2.93 -2.48 12.82
C LEU A 69 1.96 -2.68 11.65
N ASP A 70 2.42 -2.47 10.42
CA ASP A 70 1.62 -2.69 9.21
C ASP A 70 1.09 -4.12 9.10
N MET A 71 1.91 -5.12 9.47
CA MET A 71 1.60 -6.54 9.28
C MET A 71 0.83 -7.17 10.44
N ASN A 72 1.15 -6.78 11.67
CA ASN A 72 0.69 -7.42 12.88
C ASN A 72 -0.44 -6.65 13.57
N PHE A 73 -0.62 -5.36 13.24
CA PHE A 73 -1.64 -4.48 13.79
C PHE A 73 -1.76 -4.66 15.31
N GLN A 74 -0.67 -4.29 16.00
CA GLN A 74 -0.52 -4.52 17.43
C GLN A 74 -1.49 -3.63 18.20
N MET A 75 -2.42 -4.26 18.93
CA MET A 75 -3.54 -3.55 19.53
C MET A 75 -3.09 -2.52 20.55
N ASP A 76 -2.06 -2.79 21.34
CA ASP A 76 -1.56 -1.82 22.34
C ASP A 76 -1.13 -0.50 21.68
N ALA A 77 -0.34 -0.57 20.62
CA ALA A 77 0.06 0.60 19.83
C ALA A 77 -1.15 1.27 19.14
N VAL A 78 -2.09 0.49 18.63
CA VAL A 78 -3.29 0.99 17.94
C VAL A 78 -4.25 1.70 18.90
N SER A 79 -4.37 1.22 20.13
CA SER A 79 -5.19 1.85 21.17
C SER A 79 -4.64 3.23 21.51
N VAL A 80 -3.33 3.33 21.77
CA VAL A 80 -2.63 4.61 21.99
C VAL A 80 -2.86 5.57 20.82
N LEU A 81 -2.70 5.09 19.58
CA LEU A 81 -2.95 5.91 18.38
C LEU A 81 -4.41 6.37 18.30
N SER A 82 -5.37 5.49 18.53
CA SER A 82 -6.81 5.81 18.45
C SER A 82 -7.21 6.82 19.52
N GLU A 83 -6.69 6.67 20.74
CA GLU A 83 -6.98 7.53 21.89
C GLU A 83 -6.42 8.94 21.66
N HIS A 84 -5.14 9.06 21.29
CA HIS A 84 -4.49 10.37 21.17
C HIS A 84 -4.73 11.09 19.84
N THR A 85 -5.23 10.42 18.80
CA THR A 85 -5.53 11.06 17.50
C THR A 85 -7.01 11.18 17.18
N GLY A 86 -7.89 10.51 17.95
CA GLY A 86 -9.31 10.39 17.64
C GLY A 86 -9.63 9.54 16.40
N VAL A 87 -8.63 8.97 15.71
CA VAL A 87 -8.85 8.13 14.53
C VAL A 87 -9.34 6.75 14.96
N LEU A 88 -10.56 6.41 14.56
CA LEU A 88 -11.20 5.14 14.92
C LEU A 88 -10.40 3.92 14.46
N VAL A 89 -10.34 2.88 15.31
CA VAL A 89 -9.68 1.60 15.03
C VAL A 89 -10.03 0.98 13.66
N PRO A 90 -11.29 0.98 13.18
CA PRO A 90 -11.60 0.48 11.84
C PRO A 90 -10.91 1.25 10.70
N ARG A 91 -10.68 2.56 10.87
CA ARG A 91 -9.93 3.38 9.90
C ARG A 91 -8.44 3.01 9.92
N LEU A 92 -7.86 2.82 11.11
CA LEU A 92 -6.49 2.34 11.27
C LEU A 92 -6.31 0.93 10.66
N TRP A 93 -7.28 0.04 10.90
CA TRP A 93 -7.28 -1.32 10.32
C TRP A 93 -7.26 -1.29 8.80
N ALA A 94 -8.03 -0.39 8.18
CA ALA A 94 -8.08 -0.23 6.74
C ALA A 94 -6.73 0.21 6.12
N MET A 95 -5.86 0.85 6.90
CA MET A 95 -4.50 1.23 6.49
C MET A 95 -3.49 0.10 6.68
N SER A 96 -3.79 -0.85 7.57
CA SER A 96 -2.95 -2.00 7.84
C SER A 96 -2.89 -2.98 6.65
N LEU A 97 -1.90 -3.87 6.69
CA LEU A 97 -1.75 -5.01 5.80
C LEU A 97 -2.17 -6.32 6.48
N LYS A 98 -2.59 -6.26 7.75
CA LYS A 98 -3.11 -7.43 8.46
C LYS A 98 -4.39 -7.90 7.80
N GLY A 99 -4.44 -9.20 7.51
CA GLY A 99 -5.56 -9.80 6.78
C GLY A 99 -5.62 -9.48 5.28
N SER A 100 -4.57 -8.87 4.70
CA SER A 100 -4.52 -8.66 3.25
C SER A 100 -4.62 -10.00 2.51
N PRO A 101 -5.56 -10.15 1.55
CA PRO A 101 -5.67 -11.37 0.75
C PRO A 101 -4.44 -11.57 -0.16
N LEU A 102 -3.65 -10.52 -0.36
CA LEU A 102 -2.40 -10.54 -1.13
C LEU A 102 -1.17 -10.71 -0.21
N LYS A 103 -1.33 -11.19 1.04
CA LYS A 103 -0.24 -11.34 2.03
C LYS A 103 1.00 -12.03 1.46
N ARG A 104 0.84 -13.06 0.63
CA ARG A 104 1.96 -13.81 0.02
C ARG A 104 2.75 -13.01 -1.02
N LEU A 105 2.15 -11.98 -1.62
CA LEU A 105 2.79 -11.08 -2.58
C LEU A 105 3.42 -9.86 -1.91
N LEU A 106 3.29 -9.72 -0.59
CA LEU A 106 3.93 -8.62 0.12
C LEU A 106 5.45 -8.78 0.11
N LEU A 107 6.12 -7.66 -0.08
CA LEU A 107 7.56 -7.54 0.01
C LEU A 107 8.03 -7.96 1.42
N PRO A 108 9.08 -8.79 1.51
CA PRO A 108 9.46 -9.46 2.74
C PRO A 108 9.99 -8.47 3.78
N LEU A 109 9.75 -8.80 5.04
CA LEU A 109 10.30 -8.09 6.18
C LEU A 109 11.68 -8.66 6.50
N ARG A 110 12.69 -8.27 5.73
CA ARG A 110 14.06 -8.72 5.93
C ARG A 110 15.02 -7.55 5.83
N ASP A 111 15.95 -7.51 6.77
CA ASP A 111 17.16 -6.71 6.68
C ASP A 111 18.38 -7.64 6.61
N ASP A 112 18.52 -8.34 5.48
CA ASP A 112 19.57 -9.35 5.29
C ASP A 112 20.87 -8.77 4.72
N GLY A 113 21.02 -7.44 4.66
CA GLY A 113 22.22 -6.78 4.11
C GLY A 113 22.48 -6.97 2.61
N ARG A 114 21.76 -7.87 1.91
CA ARG A 114 22.00 -8.19 0.50
C ARG A 114 21.62 -7.02 -0.41
N ARG A 115 22.62 -6.39 -1.03
CA ARG A 115 22.44 -5.26 -1.97
C ARG A 115 21.51 -5.58 -3.15
N ARG A 116 21.47 -6.83 -3.62
CA ARG A 116 20.61 -7.28 -4.74
C ARG A 116 19.29 -7.93 -4.31
N GLY A 117 19.08 -8.12 -3.00
CA GLY A 117 17.86 -8.71 -2.46
C GLY A 117 16.69 -7.72 -2.47
N SER A 118 15.49 -8.27 -2.29
CA SER A 118 14.27 -7.52 -2.00
C SER A 118 14.45 -6.56 -0.81
N THR A 119 13.71 -5.47 -0.86
CA THR A 119 13.47 -4.60 0.30
C THR A 119 12.04 -4.81 0.78
N TRP A 120 11.69 -4.22 1.91
CA TRP A 120 10.32 -4.22 2.39
C TRP A 120 9.48 -3.16 1.66
N LEU A 121 10.04 -2.01 1.27
CA LEU A 121 9.27 -0.90 0.71
C LEU A 121 9.86 -0.42 -0.62
N GLN A 122 8.97 0.03 -1.49
CA GLN A 122 9.28 0.76 -2.72
C GLN A 122 8.47 2.06 -2.76
N PHE A 123 8.77 2.94 -3.72
CA PHE A 123 8.15 4.25 -3.85
C PHE A 123 8.23 4.79 -5.27
N CYS A 124 7.35 5.74 -5.57
CA CYS A 124 7.46 6.63 -6.72
C CYS A 124 7.96 7.99 -6.23
N SER A 125 9.09 8.48 -6.75
CA SER A 125 9.63 9.78 -6.34
C SER A 125 8.73 10.95 -6.72
N GLN A 126 8.07 10.85 -7.87
CA GLN A 126 7.14 11.87 -8.36
C GLN A 126 5.86 11.93 -7.52
N CYS A 127 5.33 10.79 -7.06
CA CYS A 127 4.23 10.80 -6.09
C CYS A 127 4.65 11.53 -4.81
N LEU A 128 5.81 11.18 -4.26
CA LEU A 128 6.31 11.87 -3.06
C LEU A 128 6.57 13.37 -3.31
N ALA A 129 6.86 13.79 -4.53
CA ALA A 129 7.10 15.18 -4.88
C ALA A 129 5.80 15.99 -5.04
N GLU A 130 4.75 15.39 -5.61
CA GLU A 130 3.45 16.02 -5.85
C GLU A 130 2.51 15.96 -4.65
N ASP A 131 2.66 14.96 -3.78
CA ASP A 131 1.87 14.84 -2.56
C ASP A 131 2.08 16.08 -1.68
N ALA A 132 0.99 16.80 -1.36
CA ALA A 132 1.03 17.96 -0.48
C ALA A 132 1.70 17.63 0.88
N GLN A 133 1.47 16.42 1.37
CA GLN A 133 2.25 15.81 2.45
C GLN A 133 2.72 14.41 2.00
N PRO A 134 4.04 14.21 1.73
CA PRO A 134 4.54 12.97 1.17
C PRO A 134 4.27 11.75 2.05
N TYR A 135 3.74 10.68 1.44
CA TYR A 135 3.37 9.47 2.15
C TYR A 135 3.62 8.18 1.37
N PHE A 136 3.86 7.08 2.10
CA PHE A 136 4.05 5.77 1.49
C PHE A 136 2.72 5.02 1.38
N ARG A 137 2.48 4.49 0.17
CA ARG A 137 1.22 3.85 -0.21
C ARG A 137 1.22 2.34 0.09
N ARG A 138 0.07 1.76 0.41
CA ARG A 138 -0.07 0.32 0.73
C ARG A 138 0.28 -0.55 -0.45
N GLN A 139 -0.15 -0.17 -1.66
CA GLN A 139 0.19 -0.92 -2.87
C GLN A 139 1.70 -0.97 -3.14
N TRP A 140 2.49 -0.04 -2.59
CA TRP A 140 3.95 -0.11 -2.68
C TRP A 140 4.55 -1.25 -1.86
N ARG A 141 3.77 -1.95 -1.04
CA ARG A 141 4.23 -3.18 -0.38
C ARG A 141 4.07 -4.43 -1.23
N LEU A 142 3.45 -4.34 -2.42
CA LEU A 142 3.18 -5.49 -3.29
C LEU A 142 4.32 -5.74 -4.28
N ALA A 143 4.87 -6.95 -4.29
CA ALA A 143 5.94 -7.35 -5.20
C ALA A 143 5.47 -7.43 -6.67
N ASN A 144 4.19 -7.67 -6.93
CA ASN A 144 3.64 -7.62 -8.28
C ASN A 144 3.35 -6.20 -8.77
N ARG A 145 3.53 -5.16 -7.92
CA ARG A 145 3.48 -3.77 -8.33
C ARG A 145 4.89 -3.29 -8.67
N VAL A 146 5.15 -3.00 -9.94
CA VAL A 146 6.48 -2.60 -10.45
C VAL A 146 6.51 -1.19 -11.05
N SER A 147 5.35 -0.62 -11.34
CA SER A 147 5.25 0.73 -11.90
C SER A 147 4.23 1.60 -11.16
N CYS A 148 4.44 2.92 -11.22
CA CYS A 148 3.47 3.92 -10.83
C CYS A 148 2.57 4.24 -12.03
N GLN A 149 1.25 4.13 -11.82
CA GLN A 149 0.25 4.41 -12.85
C GLN A 149 0.06 5.90 -13.08
N HIS A 150 0.15 6.69 -12.00
CA HIS A 150 0.02 8.15 -12.07
C HIS A 150 1.16 8.77 -12.89
N HIS A 151 2.41 8.43 -12.54
CA HIS A 151 3.60 9.04 -13.16
C HIS A 151 4.21 8.23 -14.30
N ARG A 152 3.66 7.05 -14.58
CA ARG A 152 4.10 6.17 -15.68
C ARG A 152 5.60 5.86 -15.60
N CYS A 153 6.09 5.51 -14.42
CA CYS A 153 7.50 5.19 -14.16
C CYS A 153 7.66 3.92 -13.33
N GLY A 154 8.85 3.35 -13.33
CA GLY A 154 9.21 2.26 -12.43
C GLY A 154 9.27 2.74 -10.98
N LEU A 155 8.91 1.86 -10.06
CA LEU A 155 9.10 2.09 -8.63
C LEU A 155 10.57 1.91 -8.26
N ARG A 156 10.99 2.57 -7.18
CA ARG A 156 12.34 2.45 -6.58
C ARG A 156 12.22 1.83 -5.20
N ASP A 157 13.19 1.04 -4.79
CA ASP A 157 13.24 0.44 -3.44
C ASP A 157 14.41 0.89 -2.58
N ARG A 158 15.27 1.73 -3.15
CA ARG A 158 16.52 2.18 -2.54
C ARG A 158 16.74 3.65 -2.81
N CYS A 159 17.47 4.29 -1.90
CA CYS A 159 17.97 5.63 -2.10
C CYS A 159 18.90 5.66 -3.32
N PRO A 160 18.75 6.61 -4.28
CA PRO A 160 19.64 6.70 -5.42
C PRO A 160 21.07 7.14 -5.04
N SER A 161 21.23 7.89 -3.94
CA SER A 161 22.53 8.37 -3.45
C SER A 161 23.33 7.25 -2.77
N CYS A 162 22.84 6.73 -1.65
CA CYS A 162 23.60 5.75 -0.85
C CYS A 162 23.22 4.29 -1.09
N ARG A 163 22.20 4.00 -1.92
CA ARG A 163 21.68 2.65 -2.22
C ARG A 163 21.12 1.89 -1.00
N SER A 164 20.98 2.55 0.15
CA SER A 164 20.33 1.96 1.32
C SER A 164 18.84 1.74 1.06
N ARG A 165 18.27 0.79 1.80
CA ARG A 165 16.83 0.51 1.77
C ARG A 165 16.09 1.67 2.45
N ILE A 166 14.83 1.86 2.08
CA ILE A 166 13.96 2.80 2.80
C ILE A 166 13.75 2.28 4.22
N ALA A 167 14.17 3.03 5.24
CA ALA A 167 14.17 2.59 6.63
C ALA A 167 13.77 3.74 7.55
N VAL A 168 12.64 4.39 7.26
CA VAL A 168 12.11 5.53 8.03
C VAL A 168 12.03 5.20 9.53
N PHE A 169 11.71 3.95 9.87
CA PHE A 169 11.69 3.45 11.25
C PHE A 169 13.00 3.62 12.04
N ASN A 170 14.13 3.81 11.37
CA ASN A 170 15.45 4.05 11.97
C ASN A 170 15.81 5.54 12.09
N GLN A 171 14.96 6.46 11.60
CA GLN A 171 15.23 7.88 11.58
C GLN A 171 15.19 8.48 12.99
N VAL A 172 16.35 9.00 13.42
CA VAL A 172 16.55 9.64 14.73
C VAL A 172 16.35 11.14 14.68
N GLU A 173 16.67 11.76 13.55
CA GLU A 173 16.49 13.19 13.32
C GLU A 173 15.02 13.52 13.06
N LEU A 174 14.59 14.69 13.54
CA LEU A 174 13.25 15.22 13.27
C LEU A 174 13.18 15.77 11.84
N VAL A 175 13.09 14.86 10.87
CA VAL A 175 12.92 15.19 9.45
C VAL A 175 11.78 14.36 8.86
N PRO A 176 11.13 14.84 7.78
CA PRO A 176 10.07 14.10 7.11
C PRO A 176 10.51 12.73 6.59
N GLN A 177 9.56 11.80 6.53
CA GLN A 177 9.79 10.41 6.13
C GLN A 177 10.32 10.19 4.69
N HIS A 178 10.25 11.22 3.83
CA HIS A 178 10.80 11.16 2.47
C HIS A 178 12.31 11.41 2.43
N PHE A 179 12.95 11.76 3.55
CA PHE A 179 14.41 11.82 3.64
C PHE A 179 14.99 10.44 3.95
N CYS A 180 16.06 10.08 3.24
CA CYS A 180 16.76 8.83 3.48
C CYS A 180 17.36 8.81 4.90
N ALA A 181 16.92 7.89 5.75
CA ALA A 181 17.41 7.72 7.12
C ALA A 181 18.92 7.40 7.23
N THR A 182 19.61 7.07 6.12
CA THR A 182 21.05 6.76 6.10
C THR A 182 21.91 7.94 5.67
N CYS A 183 21.48 8.71 4.66
CA CYS A 183 22.33 9.74 4.05
C CYS A 183 21.66 11.11 3.90
N GLY A 184 20.41 11.27 4.34
CA GLY A 184 19.68 12.53 4.23
C GLY A 184 19.26 12.91 2.81
N PHE A 185 19.49 12.09 1.79
CA PHE A 185 19.00 12.39 0.44
C PHE A 185 17.46 12.47 0.39
N ASP A 186 16.94 13.52 -0.21
CA ASP A 186 15.51 13.71 -0.45
C ASP A 186 15.02 12.79 -1.57
N LEU A 187 14.23 11.76 -1.21
CA LEU A 187 13.73 10.77 -2.16
C LEU A 187 12.83 11.35 -3.25
N ARG A 188 12.27 12.55 -3.06
CA ARG A 188 11.47 13.27 -4.07
C ARG A 188 12.31 13.69 -5.27
N GLN A 189 13.59 13.98 -5.04
CA GLN A 189 14.54 14.38 -6.08
C GLN A 189 15.09 13.20 -6.90
N ALA A 190 14.70 11.96 -6.57
CA ALA A 190 15.17 10.80 -7.32
C ALA A 190 14.63 10.82 -8.75
N SER A 191 15.52 10.60 -9.72
CA SER A 191 15.18 10.60 -11.15
C SER A 191 14.11 9.55 -11.49
N LYS A 192 13.33 9.83 -12.53
CA LYS A 192 12.30 8.91 -13.03
C LYS A 192 12.95 7.62 -13.55
N VAL A 193 12.42 6.46 -13.18
CA VAL A 193 12.81 5.18 -13.77
C VAL A 193 11.95 4.95 -15.01
N PRO A 194 12.52 4.93 -16.24
CA PRO A 194 11.73 4.70 -17.44
C PRO A 194 11.22 3.26 -17.48
N VAL A 195 9.95 3.09 -17.87
CA VAL A 195 9.29 1.79 -18.03
C VAL A 195 8.39 1.86 -19.26
N SER A 196 8.47 0.84 -20.13
CA SER A 196 7.72 0.81 -21.39
C SER A 196 6.20 0.73 -21.16
N PRO A 197 5.37 1.22 -22.10
CA PRO A 197 3.91 1.12 -21.99
C PRO A 197 3.39 -0.30 -21.75
N SER A 198 3.97 -1.31 -22.42
CA SER A 198 3.57 -2.71 -22.27
C SER A 198 3.79 -3.25 -20.85
N ILE A 199 4.89 -2.86 -20.19
CA ILE A 199 5.13 -3.24 -18.79
C ILE A 199 4.10 -2.61 -17.87
N ARG A 200 3.78 -1.32 -18.09
CA ARG A 200 2.80 -0.61 -17.26
C ARG A 200 1.39 -1.18 -17.43
N SER A 201 1.01 -1.53 -18.65
CA SER A 201 -0.26 -2.18 -18.94
C SER A 201 -0.34 -3.55 -18.27
N LEU A 202 0.71 -4.38 -18.38
CA LEU A 202 0.75 -5.68 -17.68
C LEU A 202 0.69 -5.52 -16.14
N ASP A 203 1.46 -4.59 -15.58
CA ASP A 203 1.42 -4.24 -14.14
C ASP A 203 0.01 -3.79 -13.71
N GLN A 204 -0.69 -3.04 -14.57
CA GLN A 204 -2.06 -2.62 -14.29
C GLN A 204 -3.06 -3.77 -14.37
N CYS A 205 -3.01 -4.60 -15.42
CA CYS A 205 -3.86 -5.78 -15.55
C CYS A 205 -3.70 -6.73 -14.37
N VAL A 206 -2.45 -7.01 -13.96
CA VAL A 206 -2.17 -7.85 -12.79
C VAL A 206 -2.76 -7.25 -11.51
N HIS A 207 -2.60 -5.93 -11.31
CA HIS A 207 -3.16 -5.24 -10.15
C HIS A 207 -4.69 -5.34 -10.11
N ASP A 208 -5.33 -5.07 -11.25
CA ASP A 208 -6.78 -5.10 -11.45
C ASP A 208 -7.37 -6.49 -11.21
N ILE A 209 -6.74 -7.53 -11.75
CA ILE A 209 -7.13 -8.93 -11.53
C ILE A 209 -7.02 -9.29 -10.04
N CYS A 210 -5.88 -8.98 -9.40
CA CYS A 210 -5.70 -9.22 -7.97
C CYS A 210 -6.75 -8.51 -7.12
N ARG A 211 -7.09 -7.25 -7.45
CA ARG A 211 -8.09 -6.47 -6.72
C ARG A 211 -9.47 -7.11 -6.84
N LEU A 212 -9.88 -7.51 -8.04
CA LEU A 212 -11.18 -8.14 -8.24
C LEU A 212 -11.29 -9.49 -7.53
N GLU A 213 -10.29 -10.37 -7.62
CA GLU A 213 -10.34 -11.66 -6.95
C GLU A 213 -10.30 -11.54 -5.42
N ALA A 214 -9.63 -10.50 -4.90
CA ALA A 214 -9.65 -10.17 -3.47
C ALA A 214 -11.07 -9.83 -2.98
N ILE A 215 -11.84 -9.14 -3.80
CA ILE A 215 -13.20 -8.70 -3.50
C ILE A 215 -14.18 -9.86 -3.66
N ALA A 216 -14.04 -10.62 -4.75
CA ALA A 216 -14.82 -11.81 -5.03
C ALA A 216 -14.57 -12.96 -4.05
N SER A 217 -13.56 -12.84 -3.18
CA SER A 217 -13.07 -13.92 -2.30
C SER A 217 -12.62 -15.17 -3.07
N THR A 218 -12.37 -15.04 -4.37
CA THR A 218 -11.90 -16.11 -5.26
C THR A 218 -10.38 -16.30 -5.21
N LEU A 219 -9.63 -15.30 -4.70
CA LEU A 219 -8.19 -15.44 -4.39
C LEU A 219 -7.88 -16.61 -3.44
N LEU A 220 -8.88 -17.13 -2.72
CA LEU A 220 -8.76 -18.30 -1.86
C LEU A 220 -8.36 -19.58 -2.62
N LYS A 221 -8.56 -19.65 -3.94
CA LYS A 221 -8.06 -20.76 -4.79
C LYS A 221 -6.52 -20.76 -4.91
N ASN A 222 -5.81 -19.72 -4.46
CA ASN A 222 -4.34 -19.56 -4.44
C ASN A 222 -3.59 -19.72 -5.80
N SER A 223 -4.27 -20.06 -6.90
CA SER A 223 -3.67 -20.38 -8.20
C SER A 223 -2.97 -19.16 -8.82
N LEU A 224 -3.64 -18.00 -8.84
CA LEU A 224 -3.08 -16.75 -9.36
C LEU A 224 -1.85 -16.32 -8.54
N VAL A 225 -1.96 -16.32 -7.21
CA VAL A 225 -0.86 -15.92 -6.32
C VAL A 225 0.37 -16.79 -6.53
N ARG A 226 0.20 -18.12 -6.68
CA ARG A 226 1.30 -19.03 -7.00
C ARG A 226 1.98 -18.67 -8.32
N ARG A 227 1.21 -18.39 -9.37
CA ARG A 227 1.74 -18.00 -10.69
C ARG A 227 2.45 -16.66 -10.66
N LEU A 228 1.91 -15.67 -9.95
CA LEU A 228 2.56 -14.38 -9.72
C LEU A 228 3.89 -14.54 -8.98
N LEU A 229 3.95 -15.42 -7.97
CA LEU A 229 5.20 -15.71 -7.26
C LEU A 229 6.23 -16.41 -8.15
N ALA A 230 5.79 -17.17 -9.16
CA ALA A 230 6.61 -17.91 -10.11
C ALA A 230 6.95 -17.11 -11.39
N ILE A 231 6.59 -15.83 -11.49
CA ILE A 231 6.95 -14.95 -12.62
C ILE A 231 8.44 -15.05 -13.02
N PRO A 232 9.41 -15.10 -12.09
CA PRO A 232 10.81 -15.25 -12.46
C PRO A 232 11.07 -16.51 -13.30
N ASP A 233 10.53 -17.65 -12.87
CA ASP A 233 10.60 -18.91 -13.62
C ASP A 233 9.91 -18.81 -14.98
N LEU A 234 8.69 -18.27 -15.02
CA LEU A 234 7.88 -18.12 -16.24
C LEU A 234 8.60 -17.31 -17.33
N CYS A 235 9.33 -16.26 -16.92
CA CYS A 235 10.07 -15.40 -17.84
C CYS A 235 11.50 -15.87 -18.14
N GLY A 236 11.92 -17.00 -17.55
CA GLY A 236 13.27 -17.55 -17.69
C GLY A 236 14.35 -16.69 -17.03
N GLN A 237 14.00 -15.88 -16.02
CA GLN A 237 14.97 -15.08 -15.27
C GLN A 237 14.95 -15.47 -13.79
N TYR A 238 16.13 -15.70 -13.20
CA TYR A 238 16.24 -16.04 -11.77
C TYR A 238 15.46 -17.32 -11.42
N PRO A 239 15.79 -18.47 -12.05
CA PRO A 239 15.07 -19.71 -11.83
C PRO A 239 15.07 -20.08 -10.34
N THR A 240 13.97 -20.66 -9.85
CA THR A 240 13.70 -21.07 -8.46
C THR A 240 13.57 -19.92 -7.45
N VAL A 241 13.68 -18.66 -7.89
CA VAL A 241 13.57 -17.49 -7.01
C VAL A 241 12.16 -16.92 -7.07
N SER A 242 11.48 -16.84 -5.94
CA SER A 242 10.16 -16.20 -5.86
C SER A 242 10.23 -14.70 -6.12
N LEU A 243 9.22 -14.15 -6.81
CA LEU A 243 9.09 -12.73 -7.15
C LEU A 243 9.34 -11.79 -5.97
N VAL A 244 8.81 -12.12 -4.79
CA VAL A 244 8.94 -11.28 -3.58
C VAL A 244 10.38 -11.14 -3.08
N ARG A 245 11.29 -12.03 -3.47
CA ARG A 245 12.71 -12.01 -3.07
C ARG A 245 13.58 -11.14 -3.97
N LEU A 246 13.05 -10.71 -5.12
CA LEU A 246 13.76 -9.91 -6.09
C LEU A 246 13.74 -8.42 -5.73
N SER A 247 14.83 -7.72 -6.03
CA SER A 247 14.83 -6.25 -6.04
C SER A 247 13.82 -5.72 -7.06
N THR A 248 13.37 -4.49 -6.88
CA THR A 248 12.42 -3.83 -7.79
C THR A 248 12.93 -3.79 -9.22
N SER A 249 14.23 -3.51 -9.42
CA SER A 249 14.84 -3.55 -10.74
C SER A 249 14.78 -4.95 -11.40
N ALA A 250 14.93 -6.01 -10.61
CA ALA A 250 14.81 -7.39 -11.10
C ALA A 250 13.36 -7.74 -11.43
N ARG A 251 12.40 -7.32 -10.62
CA ARG A 251 10.97 -7.49 -10.90
C ARG A 251 10.56 -6.78 -12.19
N VAL A 252 11.04 -5.54 -12.41
CA VAL A 252 10.81 -4.81 -13.68
C VAL A 252 11.37 -5.58 -14.88
N ARG A 253 12.55 -6.21 -14.77
CA ARG A 253 13.11 -7.05 -15.85
C ARG A 253 12.27 -8.30 -16.15
N CYS A 254 11.71 -8.94 -15.13
CA CYS A 254 10.79 -10.06 -15.32
C CYS A 254 9.53 -9.62 -16.08
N PHE A 255 8.92 -8.50 -15.67
CA PHE A 255 7.76 -7.95 -16.36
C PHE A 255 8.10 -7.51 -17.78
N ALA A 256 9.29 -6.97 -18.03
CA ALA A 256 9.76 -6.63 -19.38
C ALA A 256 9.81 -7.87 -20.29
N ARG A 257 10.34 -9.00 -19.79
CA ARG A 257 10.37 -10.26 -20.54
C ARG A 257 8.97 -10.79 -20.84
N LEU A 258 8.07 -10.76 -19.86
CA LEU A 258 6.67 -11.18 -20.06
C LEU A 258 5.95 -10.29 -21.07
N ALA A 259 6.16 -8.97 -20.98
CA ALA A 259 5.54 -7.99 -21.87
C ALA A 259 6.11 -8.00 -23.30
N ILE A 260 7.23 -8.69 -23.57
CA ILE A 260 7.73 -8.93 -24.94
C ILE A 260 7.05 -10.15 -25.57
N ARG A 261 6.69 -11.16 -24.76
CA ARG A 261 5.99 -12.38 -25.21
C ARG A 261 4.49 -12.15 -25.43
N GLN A 262 4.09 -10.99 -25.97
CA GLN A 262 2.74 -10.38 -25.92
C GLN A 262 1.54 -11.28 -26.29
N ASN A 263 1.76 -12.43 -26.91
CA ASN A 263 0.72 -13.34 -27.36
C ASN A 263 0.45 -14.55 -26.44
N ASP A 264 1.19 -14.70 -25.33
CA ASP A 264 0.99 -15.82 -24.40
C ASP A 264 0.81 -15.35 -22.95
N TYR A 265 -0.33 -14.71 -22.69
CA TYR A 265 -0.80 -14.44 -21.33
C TYR A 265 -1.59 -15.62 -20.73
N ASN A 266 -1.48 -16.83 -21.28
CA ASN A 266 -2.17 -18.01 -20.75
C ASN A 266 -1.81 -18.25 -19.29
N TRP A 267 -0.55 -17.98 -18.92
CA TRP A 267 -0.12 -18.01 -17.52
C TRP A 267 -0.96 -17.13 -16.58
N LEU A 268 -1.53 -16.02 -17.06
CA LEU A 268 -2.39 -15.13 -16.29
C LEU A 268 -3.88 -15.45 -16.48
N ILE A 269 -4.29 -15.85 -17.70
CA ILE A 269 -5.68 -16.10 -18.07
C ILE A 269 -6.19 -17.44 -17.54
N ASP A 270 -5.43 -18.51 -17.73
CA ASP A 270 -5.90 -19.89 -17.53
C ASP A 270 -6.44 -20.07 -16.11
N ASP A 271 -7.63 -20.64 -15.98
CA ASP A 271 -8.21 -21.00 -14.69
C ASP A 271 -9.18 -22.15 -14.92
N ASP A 272 -9.30 -23.05 -13.96
CA ASP A 272 -10.27 -24.16 -14.04
C ASP A 272 -11.72 -23.63 -14.13
N ASP A 273 -11.93 -22.41 -13.65
CA ASP A 273 -13.19 -21.69 -13.72
C ASP A 273 -13.25 -20.82 -14.99
N ALA A 274 -14.07 -21.26 -15.95
CA ALA A 274 -14.22 -20.59 -17.24
C ALA A 274 -14.67 -19.13 -17.11
N VAL A 275 -15.48 -18.80 -16.09
CA VAL A 275 -15.88 -17.41 -15.83
C VAL A 275 -14.63 -16.62 -15.45
N ILE A 276 -13.77 -17.18 -14.60
CA ILE A 276 -12.50 -16.56 -14.21
C ILE A 276 -11.59 -16.28 -15.40
N ALA A 277 -11.41 -17.28 -16.26
CA ALA A 277 -10.60 -17.12 -17.46
C ALA A 277 -11.14 -16.02 -18.39
N VAL A 278 -12.45 -15.96 -18.61
CA VAL A 278 -13.09 -14.96 -19.49
C VAL A 278 -12.86 -13.55 -18.96
N TRP A 279 -13.15 -13.26 -17.69
CA TRP A 279 -13.01 -11.88 -17.21
C TRP A 279 -11.55 -11.44 -17.07
N ARG A 280 -10.61 -12.35 -16.73
CA ARG A 280 -9.16 -12.05 -16.79
C ARG A 280 -8.72 -11.67 -18.21
N ARG A 281 -9.21 -12.40 -19.22
CA ARG A 281 -8.96 -12.09 -20.64
C ARG A 281 -9.53 -10.72 -21.01
N SER A 282 -10.76 -10.40 -20.58
CA SER A 282 -11.38 -9.09 -20.83
C SER A 282 -10.57 -7.92 -20.25
N ILE A 283 -9.94 -8.09 -19.08
CA ILE A 283 -9.06 -7.06 -18.49
C ILE A 283 -7.79 -6.88 -19.30
N LEU A 284 -7.18 -7.99 -19.71
CA LEU A 284 -5.97 -7.96 -20.54
C LEU A 284 -6.23 -7.29 -21.89
N SER A 285 -7.32 -7.63 -22.57
CA SER A 285 -7.68 -7.06 -23.87
C SER A 285 -7.93 -5.55 -23.81
N ALA A 286 -8.42 -5.04 -22.67
CA ALA A 286 -8.62 -3.61 -22.47
C ALA A 286 -7.35 -2.86 -22.02
N GLY A 287 -6.25 -3.57 -21.74
CA GLY A 287 -5.01 -2.99 -21.22
C GLY A 287 -5.10 -2.51 -19.77
N GLY A 288 -6.10 -3.01 -19.03
CA GLY A 288 -6.46 -2.59 -17.67
C GLY A 288 -7.86 -1.95 -17.63
N HIS A 289 -8.59 -2.13 -16.53
CA HIS A 289 -9.96 -1.61 -16.36
C HIS A 289 -10.08 -0.72 -15.13
N ALA A 290 -9.07 0.11 -14.86
CA ALA A 290 -8.99 0.88 -13.61
C ALA A 290 -10.30 1.62 -13.24
N PRO A 291 -11.00 2.34 -14.15
CA PRO A 291 -12.23 3.05 -13.78
C PRO A 291 -13.42 2.11 -13.53
N PHE A 292 -13.59 1.08 -14.36
CA PHE A 292 -14.71 0.14 -14.24
C PHE A 292 -14.53 -0.79 -13.04
N ILE A 293 -13.32 -1.28 -12.82
CA ILE A 293 -12.94 -2.07 -11.64
C ILE A 293 -13.02 -1.22 -10.38
N GLU A 294 -12.66 0.05 -10.42
CA GLU A 294 -12.85 0.94 -9.28
C GLU A 294 -14.33 1.10 -8.92
N LEU A 295 -15.21 1.30 -9.90
CA LEU A 295 -16.66 1.36 -9.66
C LEU A 295 -17.20 0.03 -9.08
N LEU A 296 -16.83 -1.11 -9.68
CA LEU A 296 -17.27 -2.44 -9.23
C LEU A 296 -16.69 -2.78 -7.84
N ALA A 297 -15.41 -2.49 -7.63
CA ALA A 297 -14.72 -2.71 -6.37
C ALA A 297 -15.32 -1.85 -5.26
N ASN A 298 -15.52 -0.55 -5.50
CA ASN A 298 -16.12 0.36 -4.54
C ASN A 298 -17.57 -0.05 -4.21
N ALA A 299 -18.36 -0.50 -5.19
CA ALA A 299 -19.71 -0.99 -4.96
C ALA A 299 -19.74 -2.24 -4.08
N LEU A 300 -18.86 -3.21 -4.35
CA LEU A 300 -18.77 -4.46 -3.59
C LEU A 300 -18.16 -4.26 -2.19
N GLU A 301 -17.18 -3.36 -2.05
CA GLU A 301 -16.56 -3.03 -0.76
C GLU A 301 -17.53 -2.26 0.15
N ARG A 302 -18.34 -1.34 -0.39
CA ARG A 302 -19.45 -0.71 0.34
C ARG A 302 -20.46 -1.75 0.84
N LYS A 303 -20.79 -2.76 0.03
CA LYS A 303 -21.67 -3.88 0.44
C LYS A 303 -21.05 -4.70 1.58
N ARG A 304 -19.75 -4.98 1.53
CA ARG A 304 -19.02 -5.73 2.57
C ARG A 304 -18.88 -4.94 3.88
N ARG A 305 -18.60 -3.63 3.81
CA ARG A 305 -18.51 -2.74 4.99
C ARG A 305 -19.87 -2.54 5.69
N ARG A 306 -20.99 -2.63 4.96
CA ARG A 306 -22.34 -2.64 5.53
C ARG A 306 -22.70 -3.96 6.25
N CYS A 307 -21.91 -5.02 6.08
CA CYS A 307 -22.17 -6.34 6.66
C CYS A 307 -21.02 -6.79 7.58
N LEU A 308 -21.09 -6.38 8.84
CA LEU A 308 -20.42 -7.00 10.00
C LEU A 308 -21.46 -7.15 11.13
N PRO A 309 -21.35 -8.21 11.94
CA PRO A 309 -22.25 -9.35 11.92
C PRO A 309 -23.60 -9.08 12.61
N VAL A 310 -24.68 -9.10 11.84
CA VAL A 310 -25.96 -9.64 12.30
C VAL A 310 -26.22 -10.85 11.42
N LYS A 311 -26.38 -12.03 12.03
CA LYS A 311 -26.79 -13.26 11.34
C LYS A 311 -28.06 -12.95 10.53
N ARG A 312 -27.93 -12.75 9.22
CA ARG A 312 -29.05 -12.75 8.27
C ARG A 312 -28.67 -13.56 7.04
N PRO A 313 -29.65 -14.21 6.38
CA PRO A 313 -29.40 -15.23 5.37
C PRO A 313 -28.69 -14.61 4.16
N ARG A 314 -27.78 -15.38 3.55
CA ARG A 314 -27.07 -15.01 2.32
C ARG A 314 -28.09 -14.64 1.23
N PRO A 315 -28.01 -13.46 0.59
CA PRO A 315 -28.66 -13.26 -0.68
C PRO A 315 -27.92 -14.08 -1.75
N THR A 316 -28.62 -15.06 -2.32
CA THR A 316 -28.24 -15.85 -3.50
C THR A 316 -28.28 -14.97 -4.75
N THR A 317 -27.35 -14.03 -4.84
CA THR A 317 -26.99 -13.43 -6.12
C THR A 317 -25.48 -13.42 -6.16
N GLU A 318 -24.94 -14.48 -6.73
CA GLU A 318 -23.51 -14.65 -6.91
C GLU A 318 -22.97 -13.55 -7.84
N LEU A 319 -21.76 -13.07 -7.54
CA LEU A 319 -21.03 -12.15 -8.41
C LEU A 319 -20.91 -12.70 -9.86
N SER A 320 -20.92 -14.02 -10.02
CA SER A 320 -21.00 -14.73 -11.29
C SER A 320 -22.20 -14.28 -12.13
N THR A 321 -23.38 -14.11 -11.52
CA THR A 321 -24.61 -13.70 -12.21
C THR A 321 -24.51 -12.26 -12.73
N PHE A 322 -23.95 -11.35 -11.93
CA PHE A 322 -23.80 -9.95 -12.31
C PHE A 322 -22.75 -9.76 -13.42
N LEU A 323 -21.62 -10.45 -13.31
CA LEU A 323 -20.57 -10.43 -14.33
C LEU A 323 -21.03 -11.09 -15.63
N THR A 324 -21.82 -12.17 -15.56
CA THR A 324 -22.40 -12.83 -16.74
C THR A 324 -23.39 -11.92 -17.46
N ALA A 325 -24.24 -11.19 -16.72
CA ALA A 325 -25.18 -10.23 -17.31
C ALA A 325 -24.45 -9.08 -18.03
N TYR A 326 -23.38 -8.56 -17.43
CA TYR A 326 -22.54 -7.53 -18.04
C TYR A 326 -21.84 -8.02 -19.32
N LEU A 327 -21.28 -9.24 -19.30
CA LEU A 327 -20.64 -9.83 -20.48
C LEU A 327 -21.64 -10.04 -21.64
N ARG A 328 -22.87 -10.47 -21.35
CA ARG A 328 -23.94 -10.58 -22.36
C ARG A 328 -24.32 -9.24 -22.99
N MET A 329 -24.19 -8.13 -22.25
CA MET A 329 -24.42 -6.79 -22.79
C MET A 329 -23.26 -6.32 -23.70
N MET A 330 -22.03 -6.76 -23.42
CA MET A 330 -20.86 -6.42 -24.23
C MET A 330 -20.74 -7.26 -25.50
N GLU A 331 -21.28 -8.48 -25.52
CA GLU A 331 -21.29 -9.39 -26.68
C GLU A 331 -22.38 -9.05 -27.72
N ASN A 332 -23.36 -8.20 -27.40
CA ASN A 332 -24.40 -7.76 -28.34
C ASN A 332 -24.37 -6.24 -28.55
N PRO A 333 -23.55 -5.70 -29.47
CA PRO A 333 -23.51 -4.26 -29.70
C PRO A 333 -24.74 -3.69 -30.40
N ARG A 334 -25.67 -4.50 -30.96
CA ARG A 334 -26.85 -4.00 -31.68
C ARG A 334 -28.02 -4.98 -31.67
N ARG A 335 -29.13 -4.56 -31.06
CA ARG A 335 -30.51 -4.74 -31.55
C ARG A 335 -31.41 -3.81 -30.75
N SER A 336 -31.31 -2.51 -31.05
CA SER A 336 -32.41 -1.56 -30.89
C SER A 336 -32.93 -1.28 -32.30
N VAL A 337 -34.17 -1.69 -32.55
CA VAL A 337 -35.04 -1.01 -33.52
C VAL A 337 -35.67 0.16 -32.78
#